data_AF-A0A2C3WGI2-F1
#
_entry.id   AF-A0A2C3WGI2-F1
#
_cell.length_a   1.000
_cell.length_b   1.000
_cell.length_c   1.000
_cell.angle_alpha   90.00
_cell.angle_beta   90.00
_cell.angle_gamma   90.00
#
_symmetry.space_group_name_H-M   'P 1'
#
loop_
_entity.id
_entity.type
_entity.pdbx_description
1 polymer ?
#
loop_
_entity_poly.entity_id
_entity_poly.type
_entity_poly.pdbx_seq_one_letter_code
_entity_poly.pdbx_strand_id
1 'polypeptide(L)'
;MKREDLRGFTKISFFTALTSITIIPISLYMLAMTSNENIVSILKVFISVTFFASLFAVPLSVISMFSKENLTKKIFVLFGNLLPIGLLTYAIILEFVDEFLQTTP
;
A
#
# COMPACT_ATOMS: atom_id res chain seq x y z
N MET A 1 5.33 25.56 7.78
CA MET A 1 4.37 24.69 8.49
C MET A 1 4.89 24.41 9.89
N LYS A 2 4.08 24.47 10.95
CA LYS A 2 4.58 24.18 12.30
C LYS A 2 4.78 22.68 12.45
N ARG A 3 5.80 22.28 13.23
CA ARG A 3 6.09 20.85 13.47
C ARG A 3 4.93 20.11 14.17
N GLU A 4 4.07 20.85 14.88
CA GLU A 4 2.83 20.33 15.48
C GLU A 4 1.81 19.90 14.42
N ASP A 5 1.69 20.65 13.31
CA ASP A 5 0.75 20.34 12.23
C ASP A 5 1.12 19.03 11.51
N LEU A 6 2.43 18.74 11.42
CA LEU A 6 2.97 17.50 10.83
C LEU A 6 2.56 16.24 11.60
N ARG A 7 2.15 16.39 12.88
CA ARG A 7 1.65 15.28 13.68
C ARG A 7 0.33 14.72 13.12
N GLY A 8 -0.53 15.60 12.61
CA GLY A 8 -1.78 15.20 11.95
C GLY A 8 -1.51 14.35 10.72
N PHE A 9 -0.60 14.79 9.85
CA PHE A 9 -0.19 14.03 8.67
C PHE A 9 0.43 12.69 9.03
N THR A 10 1.30 12.65 10.04
CA THR A 10 1.90 11.39 10.50
C THR A 10 0.84 10.40 10.98
N LYS A 11 -0.22 10.87 11.66
CA LYS A 11 -1.33 10.02 12.10
C LYS A 11 -2.14 9.48 10.93
N ILE A 12 -2.57 10.33 10.00
CA ILE A 12 -3.34 9.91 8.81
C ILE A 12 -2.54 8.87 8.04
N SER A 13 -1.29 9.19 7.75
CA SER A 13 -0.38 8.33 6.99
C SER A 13 -0.08 7.01 7.73
N PHE A 14 -0.02 7.02 9.06
CA PHE A 14 0.09 5.80 9.88
C PHE A 14 -1.13 4.90 9.76
N PHE A 15 -2.34 5.45 9.84
CA PHE A 15 -3.55 4.66 9.67
C PHE A 15 -3.66 4.09 8.26
N THR A 16 -3.30 4.85 7.22
CA THR A 16 -3.27 4.33 5.85
C THR A 16 -2.28 3.17 5.69
N ALA A 17 -1.08 3.29 6.27
CA ALA A 17 -0.08 2.22 6.24
C ALA A 17 -0.58 0.96 6.96
N LEU A 18 -1.20 1.14 8.13
CA LEU A 18 -1.76 0.04 8.92
C LEU A 18 -2.91 -0.66 8.18
N THR A 19 -3.82 0.11 7.61
CA THR A 19 -4.92 -0.39 6.78
C THR A 19 -4.36 -1.17 5.57
N SER A 20 -3.30 -0.66 4.93
CA SER A 20 -2.69 -1.35 3.79
C SER A 20 -2.08 -2.70 4.15
N ILE A 21 -1.31 -2.75 5.24
CA ILE A 21 -0.66 -3.98 5.70
C ILE A 21 -1.67 -5.03 6.19
N THR A 22 -2.87 -4.63 6.60
CA THR A 22 -3.92 -5.56 7.05
C THR A 22 -4.86 -5.97 5.92
N ILE A 23 -5.43 -5.01 5.19
CA ILE A 23 -6.44 -5.28 4.16
C ILE A 23 -5.84 -6.03 2.97
N ILE A 24 -4.64 -5.67 2.49
CA ILE A 24 -4.08 -6.29 1.28
C ILE A 24 -3.86 -7.80 1.48
N PRO A 25 -3.14 -8.27 2.52
CA PRO A 25 -2.93 -9.71 2.71
C PRO A 25 -4.25 -10.48 2.91
N ILE A 26 -5.17 -9.95 3.72
CA ILE A 26 -6.47 -10.58 3.97
C ILE A 26 -7.27 -10.68 2.66
N SER A 27 -7.30 -9.61 1.88
CA SER A 27 -8.05 -9.58 0.63
C SER A 27 -7.46 -10.53 -0.41
N LEU A 28 -6.14 -10.60 -0.53
CA LEU A 28 -5.46 -11.53 -1.41
C LEU A 28 -5.67 -12.99 -0.99
N TYR A 29 -5.59 -13.28 0.31
CA TYR A 29 -5.88 -14.61 0.84
C TYR A 29 -7.32 -15.05 0.52
N MET A 30 -8.30 -14.17 0.79
CA MET A 30 -9.70 -14.47 0.51
C MET A 30 -9.96 -14.61 -0.99
N LEU A 31 -9.32 -13.78 -1.82
CA LEU A 31 -9.40 -13.85 -3.28
C LEU A 31 -8.89 -15.20 -3.82
N ALA A 32 -7.81 -15.73 -3.23
CA ALA A 32 -7.25 -17.03 -3.61
C ALA A 32 -8.13 -18.22 -3.17
N MET A 33 -8.94 -18.06 -2.13
CA MET A 33 -9.72 -19.16 -1.53
C MET A 33 -11.18 -19.21 -2.00
N THR A 34 -11.71 -18.13 -2.56
CA THR A 34 -13.14 -18.03 -2.89
C THR A 34 -13.38 -18.15 -4.39
N SER A 35 -14.44 -18.89 -4.76
CA SER A 35 -14.99 -18.92 -6.12
C SER A 35 -16.24 -18.06 -6.29
N ASN A 36 -16.66 -17.35 -5.22
CA ASN A 36 -17.86 -16.52 -5.25
C ASN A 36 -17.55 -15.16 -5.91
N GLU A 37 -18.10 -14.94 -7.10
CA GLU A 37 -17.87 -13.75 -7.91
C GLU A 37 -18.23 -12.43 -7.19
N ASN A 38 -19.27 -12.43 -6.36
CA ASN A 38 -19.66 -11.24 -5.59
C ASN A 38 -18.58 -10.88 -4.57
N ILE A 39 -18.04 -11.87 -3.87
CA ILE A 39 -16.95 -11.67 -2.90
C ILE A 39 -15.69 -11.20 -3.62
N VAL A 40 -15.34 -11.83 -4.75
CA VAL A 40 -14.21 -11.42 -5.59
C VAL A 40 -14.31 -9.94 -5.99
N SER A 41 -15.48 -9.51 -6.46
CA SER A 41 -15.73 -8.11 -6.87
C SER A 41 -15.52 -7.14 -5.69
N ILE A 42 -16.08 -7.45 -4.53
CA ILE A 42 -15.94 -6.63 -3.31
C ILE A 42 -14.47 -6.53 -2.87
N LEU A 43 -13.74 -7.64 -2.87
CA LEU A 43 -12.32 -7.68 -2.49
C LEU A 43 -11.46 -6.84 -3.44
N LYS A 44 -11.72 -6.90 -4.76
CA LYS A 44 -11.04 -6.05 -5.74
C LYS A 44 -11.25 -4.56 -5.46
N VAL A 45 -12.46 -4.16 -5.04
CA VAL A 45 -12.74 -2.78 -4.61
C VAL A 45 -11.90 -2.40 -3.40
N PHE A 46 -11.85 -3.24 -2.36
CA PHE A 46 -11.03 -2.96 -1.16
C PHE A 46 -9.54 -2.82 -1.48
N ILE A 47 -8.99 -3.69 -2.32
CA ILE A 47 -7.60 -3.61 -2.77
C ILE A 47 -7.37 -2.30 -3.52
N SER A 48 -8.27 -1.94 -4.44
CA SER A 48 -8.16 -0.71 -5.24
C SER A 48 -8.21 0.54 -4.38
N VAL A 49 -9.18 0.65 -3.46
CA VAL A 49 -9.29 1.78 -2.53
C VAL A 49 -8.05 1.91 -1.67
N THR A 50 -7.53 0.79 -1.16
CA THR A 50 -6.31 0.77 -0.35
C THR A 50 -5.09 1.25 -1.13
N PHE A 51 -4.96 0.82 -2.38
CA PHE A 51 -3.91 1.26 -3.29
C PHE A 51 -3.97 2.78 -3.53
N PHE A 52 -5.13 3.32 -3.91
CA PHE A 52 -5.28 4.76 -4.13
C PHE A 52 -5.04 5.58 -2.85
N ALA A 53 -5.52 5.10 -1.70
CA ALA A 53 -5.24 5.75 -0.42
C ALA A 53 -3.73 5.79 -0.12
N SER A 54 -2.99 4.73 -0.44
CA SER A 54 -1.54 4.66 -0.30
C SER A 54 -0.83 5.68 -1.21
N LEU A 55 -1.27 5.87 -2.46
CA LEU A 55 -0.71 6.90 -3.35
C LEU A 55 -0.79 8.30 -2.74
N PHE A 56 -1.91 8.65 -2.09
CA PHE A 56 -2.04 9.92 -1.38
C PHE A 56 -1.21 9.96 -0.08
N ALA A 57 -1.06 8.82 0.59
CA ALA A 57 -0.34 8.73 1.85
C ALA A 57 1.19 8.71 1.69
N VAL A 58 1.74 8.38 0.53
CA VAL A 58 3.19 8.41 0.30
C VAL A 58 3.79 9.82 0.43
N PRO A 59 3.27 10.87 -0.25
CA PRO A 59 3.73 12.24 -0.03
C PRO A 59 3.60 12.66 1.44
N LEU A 60 2.50 12.29 2.12
CA LEU A 60 2.32 12.55 3.55
C LEU A 60 3.37 11.83 4.40
N SER A 61 3.77 10.62 4.01
CA SER A 61 4.82 9.85 4.68
C SER A 61 6.18 10.54 4.57
N VAL A 62 6.52 11.07 3.39
CA VAL A 62 7.75 11.83 3.17
C VAL A 62 7.77 13.08 4.04
N ILE A 63 6.67 13.84 4.07
CA ILE A 63 6.53 15.03 4.91
C ILE A 63 6.59 14.66 6.40
N SER A 64 6.06 13.49 6.79
CA SER A 64 6.05 13.01 8.18
C SER A 64 7.45 12.76 8.77
N MET A 65 8.47 12.57 7.93
CA MET A 65 9.87 12.42 8.37
C MET A 65 10.36 13.63 9.18
N PHE A 66 9.84 14.82 8.89
CA PHE A 66 10.18 16.07 9.56
C PHE A 66 9.35 16.36 10.83
N SER A 67 8.41 15.48 11.19
CA SER A 67 7.57 15.64 12.39
C SER A 67 8.36 15.39 13.70
N LYS A 68 7.76 15.68 14.85
CA LYS A 68 8.34 15.34 16.18
C LYS A 68 8.04 13.90 16.64
N GLU A 69 7.40 13.07 15.80
CA GLU A 69 7.06 11.68 16.17
C GLU A 69 8.30 10.76 16.15
N ASN A 70 8.19 9.60 16.79
CA ASN A 70 9.28 8.62 16.89
C ASN A 70 9.76 8.15 15.50
N LEU A 71 11.07 7.98 15.34
CA LEU A 71 11.70 7.53 14.09
C LEU A 71 11.09 6.22 13.57
N THR A 72 10.89 5.24 14.46
CA THR A 72 10.25 3.95 14.13
C THR A 72 8.89 4.13 13.46
N LYS A 73 8.08 5.06 13.98
CA LYS A 73 6.76 5.33 13.42
C LYS A 73 6.86 5.96 12.04
N LYS A 74 7.78 6.91 11.84
CA LYS A 74 8.01 7.55 10.53
C LYS A 74 8.47 6.55 9.47
N ILE A 75 9.39 5.67 9.84
CA ILE A 75 9.89 4.59 8.98
C ILE A 75 8.76 3.62 8.63
N PHE A 76 7.99 3.18 9.62
CA PHE A 76 6.83 2.32 9.41
C PHE A 76 5.81 2.92 8.46
N VAL A 77 5.49 4.20 8.65
CA VAL A 77 4.56 4.97 7.80
C VAL A 77 5.07 5.01 6.35
N LEU A 78 6.35 5.31 6.16
CA LEU A 78 6.96 5.40 4.83
C LEU A 78 6.92 4.04 4.10
N PHE A 79 7.44 2.98 4.72
CA PHE A 79 7.49 1.68 4.08
C PHE A 79 6.10 1.05 3.93
N GLY A 80 5.23 1.20 4.92
CA GLY A 80 3.87 0.67 4.85
C GLY A 80 3.03 1.31 3.75
N ASN A 81 3.20 2.61 3.50
CA ASN A 81 2.52 3.27 2.38
C ASN A 81 3.21 3.05 1.04
N LEU A 82 4.50 2.70 0.99
CA LEU A 82 5.18 2.30 -0.24
C LEU A 82 4.84 0.87 -0.67
N LEU A 83 4.44 0.01 0.27
CA LEU A 83 4.18 -1.41 0.03
C LEU A 83 3.18 -1.67 -1.10
N PRO A 84 2.00 -1.01 -1.17
CA PRO A 84 1.04 -1.23 -2.27
C PRO A 84 1.62 -0.86 -3.64
N ILE A 85 2.43 0.20 -3.70
CA ILE A 85 3.11 0.62 -4.93
C ILE A 85 4.17 -0.41 -5.31
N GLY A 86 4.98 -0.85 -4.35
CA GLY A 86 6.01 -1.87 -4.56
C GLY A 86 5.43 -3.19 -5.09
N LEU A 87 4.28 -3.63 -4.56
CA LEU A 87 3.58 -4.82 -5.04
C LEU A 87 3.10 -4.65 -6.49
N LEU A 88 2.52 -3.51 -6.85
CA LEU A 88 2.07 -3.26 -8.22
C LEU A 88 3.26 -3.20 -9.19
N THR A 89 4.32 -2.48 -8.84
CA THR A 89 5.54 -2.40 -9.65
C THR A 89 6.16 -3.78 -9.85
N TYR A 90 6.19 -4.59 -8.79
CA TYR A 90 6.67 -5.97 -8.87
C TYR A 90 5.82 -6.82 -9.82
N ALA A 91 4.49 -6.73 -9.74
CA ALA A 91 3.59 -7.45 -10.64
C ALA A 91 3.80 -7.07 -12.11
N ILE A 92 3.93 -5.77 -12.41
CA ILE A 92 4.20 -5.27 -13.77
C ILE A 92 5.55 -5.78 -14.29
N ILE A 93 6.59 -5.78 -13.45
CA ILE A 93 7.91 -6.29 -13.82
C ILE A 93 7.82 -7.78 -14.14
N LEU A 94 7.11 -8.58 -13.32
CA LEU A 94 6.92 -10.00 -13.60
C LEU A 94 6.21 -10.24 -14.93
N GLU A 95 5.12 -9.52 -15.19
CA GLU A 95 4.37 -9.62 -16.45
C GLU A 95 5.25 -9.24 -17.65
N PHE A 96 6.06 -8.18 -17.54
CA PHE A 96 7.03 -7.81 -18.56
C PHE A 96 8.10 -8.90 -18.80
N VAL A 97 8.64 -9.48 -17.73
CA VAL A 97 9.63 -10.55 -17.83
C VAL A 97 9.01 -11.79 -18.50
N ASP A 98 7.79 -12.14 -18.12
CA ASP A 98 7.06 -13.28 -18.68
C ASP A 98 6.82 -13.11 -20.18
N GLU A 99 6.36 -11.93 -20.60
CA GLU A 99 5.97 -11.68 -21.99
C GLU A 99 7.16 -11.43 -22.92
N PHE A 100 8.23 -10.77 -22.46
CA PHE A 100 9.34 -10.34 -23.32
C PHE A 100 10.65 -11.11 -23.13
N LEU A 101 10.87 -11.74 -21.98
CA LEU A 101 12.15 -12.39 -21.66
C LEU A 101 12.02 -13.90 -21.50
N GLN A 102 10.82 -14.42 -21.25
CA GLN A 102 10.60 -15.85 -21.22
C GLN A 102 10.55 -16.37 -22.68
N THR A 103 11.60 -17.08 -23.08
CA THR A 103 11.60 -17.79 -24.35
C THR A 103 10.57 -18.91 -24.28
N THR A 104 9.59 -18.91 -25.19
CA THR A 104 8.72 -20.05 -25.46
C THR A 104 9.56 -21.33 -25.52
N PRO A 105 9.14 -22.45 -24.89
CA PRO A 105 9.89 -23.70 -24.97
C PRO A 105 10.11 -24.17 -26.42
#